data_AF-A0A645GVP0-F1
#
_entry.id   AF-A0A645GVP0-F1
#
_cell.length_a   1.000
_cell.length_b   1.000
_cell.length_c   1.000
_cell.angle_alpha   90.00
_cell.angle_beta   90.00
_cell.angle_gamma   90.00
#
_symmetry.space_group_name_H-M   'P 1'
#
loop_
_entity.id
_entity.type
_entity.pdbx_description
1 polymer ?
#
loop_
_entity_poly.entity_id
_entity_poly.type
_entity_poly.pdbx_seq_one_letter_code
_entity_poly.pdbx_strand_id
1 'polypeptide(L)'
;MKFDTVVANPPFSLDKWGKVEEKDGNKTTVSWDPEMDQYNRFWRGIPPKSKGDWAFISHMIETAYEGHGKVGVVVPHGVLFRGSSEGKIRQKTIEENILEAVIGLPANLFFGTGIPAAILIFNKGKGSNTNVLFIDASKHYDAAKNQNKLNDLHINHIVETYRGFTEGKLQAGVTEEKFSYVATFEEIQENDFNLNIPRYVDTFEEEAEVDIAAVQKEIVKLESELKEGQAEMEKYLKE
;
A
#
# COMPACT_ATOMS: atom_id res chain seq x y z
N MET A 1 -23.44 -10.09 13.02
CA MET A 1 -23.31 -11.15 12.00
C MET A 1 -21.83 -11.34 11.72
N LYS A 2 -21.37 -12.57 11.51
CA LYS A 2 -19.98 -12.90 11.17
C LYS A 2 -19.94 -13.56 9.78
N PHE A 3 -18.80 -13.50 9.09
CA PHE A 3 -18.65 -13.97 7.71
C PHE A 3 -17.36 -14.78 7.52
N ASP A 4 -17.40 -15.75 6.62
CA ASP A 4 -16.23 -16.54 6.21
C ASP A 4 -15.26 -15.74 5.35
N THR A 5 -15.79 -14.84 4.53
CA THR A 5 -15.01 -14.01 3.60
C THR A 5 -15.53 -12.58 3.61
N VAL A 6 -14.63 -11.63 3.82
CA VAL A 6 -14.93 -10.20 3.78
C VAL A 6 -14.00 -9.55 2.76
N VAL A 7 -14.55 -8.93 1.72
CA VAL A 7 -13.77 -8.21 0.70
C VAL A 7 -14.29 -6.79 0.54
N ALA A 8 -13.39 -5.80 0.47
CA ALA A 8 -13.80 -4.42 0.24
C ALA A 8 -12.70 -3.57 -0.40
N ASN A 9 -13.15 -2.52 -1.08
CA ASN A 9 -12.34 -1.37 -1.48
C ASN A 9 -12.92 -0.12 -0.79
N PRO A 10 -12.60 0.10 0.50
CA PRO A 10 -13.09 1.26 1.23
C PRO A 10 -12.54 2.58 0.64
N PRO A 11 -13.22 3.71 0.86
CA PRO A 11 -12.71 5.02 0.44
C PRO A 11 -11.35 5.32 1.08
N PHE A 12 -10.36 5.65 0.25
CA PHE A 12 -9.00 5.87 0.71
C PHE A 12 -8.91 7.08 1.64
N SER A 13 -8.38 6.82 2.84
CA SER A 13 -8.12 7.84 3.86
C SER A 13 -9.32 8.75 4.11
N LEU A 14 -10.50 8.14 4.27
CA LEU A 14 -11.75 8.84 4.59
C LEU A 14 -11.51 9.84 5.73
N ASP A 15 -11.63 11.11 5.38
CA ASP A 15 -11.56 12.22 6.33
C ASP A 15 -12.88 12.31 7.11
N LYS A 16 -12.82 12.89 8.31
CA LYS A 16 -13.98 13.06 9.19
C LYS A 16 -14.74 11.74 9.42
N TRP A 17 -14.02 10.65 9.65
CA TRP A 17 -14.64 9.38 10.03
C TRP A 17 -14.85 9.31 11.56
N GLY A 18 -15.84 8.53 12.01
CA GLY A 18 -16.13 8.37 13.44
C GLY A 18 -16.80 9.61 14.03
N LYS A 19 -16.37 10.04 15.24
CA LYS A 19 -16.99 11.15 15.98
C LYS A 19 -16.58 12.51 15.39
N VAL A 20 -17.52 13.15 14.72
CA VAL A 20 -17.38 14.46 14.10
C VAL A 20 -18.56 15.31 14.54
N GLU A 21 -18.25 16.53 14.97
CA GLU A 21 -19.25 17.51 15.31
C GLU A 21 -19.37 18.49 14.15
N GLU A 22 -20.52 18.53 13.52
CA GLU A 22 -20.83 19.48 12.47
C GLU A 22 -21.83 20.50 12.98
N LYS A 23 -21.50 21.78 12.81
CA LYS A 23 -22.37 22.90 13.19
C LYS A 23 -23.01 23.48 11.93
N ASP A 24 -24.34 23.49 11.90
CA ASP A 24 -25.15 24.17 10.88
C ASP A 24 -26.06 25.18 11.58
N GLY A 25 -25.64 26.46 11.57
CA GLY A 25 -26.26 27.51 12.38
C GLY A 25 -26.21 27.18 13.87
N ASN A 26 -27.39 27.07 14.50
CA ASN A 26 -27.53 26.70 15.92
C ASN A 26 -27.67 25.18 16.15
N LYS A 27 -27.65 24.35 15.10
CA LYS A 27 -27.75 22.90 15.23
C LYS A 27 -26.35 22.28 15.24
N THR A 28 -26.07 21.45 16.24
CA THR A 28 -24.85 20.62 16.27
C THR A 28 -25.26 19.17 16.05
N THR A 29 -24.75 18.55 14.99
CA THR A 29 -24.91 17.12 14.73
C THR A 29 -23.62 16.43 15.12
N VAL A 30 -23.71 15.39 15.95
CA VAL A 30 -22.57 14.57 16.35
C VAL A 30 -22.72 13.21 15.68
N SER A 31 -21.78 12.84 14.83
CA SER A 31 -21.74 11.50 14.24
C SER A 31 -21.30 10.44 15.26
N TRP A 32 -21.43 9.18 14.85
CA TRP A 32 -21.18 8.02 15.71
C TRP A 32 -19.76 8.00 16.32
N ASP A 33 -19.67 7.70 17.62
CA ASP A 33 -18.41 7.71 18.38
C ASP A 33 -17.76 6.31 18.44
N PRO A 34 -16.54 6.11 17.89
CA PRO A 34 -15.85 4.84 17.95
C PRO A 34 -15.45 4.40 19.36
N GLU A 35 -15.35 5.33 20.33
CA GLU A 35 -15.11 4.97 21.74
C GLU A 35 -16.32 4.29 22.38
N MET A 36 -17.51 4.52 21.83
CA MET A 36 -18.78 3.93 22.30
C MET A 36 -19.17 2.69 21.49
N ASP A 37 -18.21 2.07 20.80
CA ASP A 37 -18.50 0.92 19.95
C ASP A 37 -18.93 -0.31 20.76
N GLN A 38 -20.22 -0.63 20.72
CA GLN A 38 -20.81 -1.80 21.39
C GLN A 38 -20.29 -3.16 20.87
N TYR A 39 -19.65 -3.17 19.69
CA TYR A 39 -19.15 -4.39 19.05
C TYR A 39 -17.66 -4.65 19.33
N ASN A 40 -17.02 -3.81 20.17
CA ASN A 40 -15.61 -3.90 20.54
C ASN A 40 -14.67 -3.99 19.32
N ARG A 41 -14.98 -3.29 18.22
CA ARG A 41 -14.23 -3.40 16.96
C ARG A 41 -12.87 -2.70 16.99
N PHE A 42 -12.69 -1.76 17.91
CA PHE A 42 -11.53 -0.86 17.96
C PHE A 42 -10.62 -1.11 19.15
N TRP A 43 -10.63 -2.33 19.70
CA TRP A 43 -9.80 -2.70 20.87
C TRP A 43 -8.29 -2.62 20.57
N ARG A 44 -7.88 -2.79 19.31
CA ARG A 44 -6.50 -2.55 18.87
C ARG A 44 -6.12 -1.07 18.95
N GLY A 45 -7.10 -0.18 18.78
CA GLY A 45 -6.97 1.26 18.88
C GLY A 45 -7.92 1.96 17.90
N ILE A 46 -8.11 3.26 18.13
CA ILE A 46 -8.94 4.12 17.27
C ILE A 46 -8.01 4.92 16.35
N PRO A 47 -8.14 4.81 15.02
CA PRO A 47 -7.34 5.60 14.10
C PRO A 47 -7.62 7.12 14.21
N PRO A 48 -6.77 7.99 13.63
CA PRO A 48 -7.02 9.43 13.61
C PRO A 48 -8.27 9.77 12.80
N LYS A 49 -9.07 10.75 13.24
CA LYS A 49 -10.32 11.16 12.55
C LYS A 49 -10.16 11.52 11.07
N SER A 50 -8.95 11.87 10.64
CA SER A 50 -8.61 12.21 9.26
C SER A 50 -8.16 11.04 8.39
N LYS A 51 -8.10 9.82 8.96
CA LYS A 51 -7.65 8.59 8.30
C LYS A 51 -8.52 7.40 8.73
N GLY A 52 -9.59 7.14 8.00
CA GLY A 52 -10.52 6.04 8.28
C GLY A 52 -10.06 4.64 7.88
N ASP A 53 -8.90 4.49 7.24
CA ASP A 53 -8.48 3.21 6.65
C ASP A 53 -8.46 2.06 7.67
N TRP A 54 -7.73 2.22 8.78
CA TRP A 54 -7.67 1.22 9.86
C TRP A 54 -9.00 1.03 10.59
N ALA A 55 -9.97 1.95 10.44
CA ALA A 55 -11.31 1.75 10.99
C ALA A 55 -12.08 0.69 10.20
N PHE A 56 -12.02 0.78 8.86
CA PHE A 56 -12.60 -0.22 7.98
C PHE A 56 -11.90 -1.57 8.14
N ILE A 57 -10.56 -1.59 8.19
CA ILE A 57 -9.79 -2.83 8.40
C ILE A 57 -10.20 -3.50 9.71
N SER A 58 -10.23 -2.74 10.81
CA SER A 58 -10.63 -3.28 12.12
C SER A 58 -12.07 -3.81 12.09
N HIS A 59 -13.00 -3.08 11.47
CA HIS A 59 -14.37 -3.56 11.30
C HIS A 59 -14.45 -4.86 10.48
N MET A 60 -13.69 -4.97 9.39
CA MET A 60 -13.66 -6.15 8.53
C MET A 60 -13.07 -7.37 9.26
N ILE A 61 -11.95 -7.21 9.97
CA ILE A 61 -11.35 -8.27 10.80
C ILE A 61 -12.36 -8.74 11.86
N GLU A 62 -13.03 -7.81 12.53
CA GLU A 62 -13.97 -8.12 13.61
C GLU A 62 -15.32 -8.63 13.10
N THR A 63 -15.58 -8.59 11.80
CA THR A 63 -16.75 -9.25 11.19
C THR A 63 -16.41 -10.61 10.60
N ALA A 64 -15.14 -10.98 10.50
CA ALA A 64 -14.73 -12.32 10.07
C ALA A 64 -14.79 -13.35 11.21
N TYR A 65 -15.12 -14.59 10.87
CA TYR A 65 -15.12 -15.71 11.82
C TYR A 65 -13.72 -16.02 12.36
N GLU A 66 -13.65 -16.29 13.66
CA GLU A 66 -12.42 -16.76 14.30
C GLU A 66 -12.03 -18.16 13.79
N GLY A 67 -10.74 -18.41 13.61
CA GLY A 67 -10.21 -19.72 13.21
C GLY A 67 -10.32 -20.08 11.73
N HIS A 68 -11.13 -19.39 10.92
CA HIS A 68 -11.25 -19.69 9.48
C HIS A 68 -11.62 -18.50 8.57
N GLY A 69 -12.04 -17.36 9.13
CA GLY A 69 -12.43 -16.20 8.33
C GLY A 69 -11.23 -15.57 7.60
N LYS A 70 -11.43 -15.17 6.33
CA LYS A 70 -10.45 -14.44 5.54
C LYS A 70 -10.96 -13.06 5.14
N VAL A 71 -10.06 -12.09 5.12
CA VAL A 71 -10.35 -10.69 4.79
C VAL A 71 -9.38 -10.20 3.73
N GLY A 72 -9.90 -9.64 2.64
CA GLY A 72 -9.13 -8.95 1.61
C GLY A 72 -9.54 -7.50 1.51
N VAL A 73 -8.60 -6.57 1.68
CA VAL A 73 -8.91 -5.14 1.66
C VAL A 73 -7.93 -4.36 0.80
N VAL A 74 -8.46 -3.57 -0.12
CA VAL A 74 -7.68 -2.62 -0.91
C VAL A 74 -7.42 -1.36 -0.08
N VAL A 75 -6.17 -0.92 0.00
CA VAL A 75 -5.75 0.20 0.84
C VAL A 75 -4.75 1.11 0.11
N PRO A 76 -4.69 2.40 0.46
CA PRO A 76 -3.56 3.24 0.05
C PRO A 76 -2.28 2.80 0.80
N HIS A 77 -1.11 2.97 0.19
CA HIS A 77 0.18 2.57 0.79
C HIS A 77 0.45 3.19 2.16
N GLY A 78 -0.11 4.36 2.47
CA GLY A 78 0.05 4.97 3.79
C GLY A 78 -0.40 4.06 4.96
N VAL A 79 -1.36 3.16 4.75
CA VAL A 79 -1.78 2.18 5.76
C VAL A 79 -0.62 1.31 6.25
N LEU A 80 0.34 1.03 5.36
CA LEU A 80 1.47 0.15 5.60
C LEU A 80 2.51 0.74 6.56
N PHE A 81 2.61 2.07 6.63
CA PHE A 81 3.74 2.72 7.32
C PHE A 81 3.38 3.94 8.17
N ARG A 82 2.17 4.51 8.08
CA ARG A 82 1.79 5.66 8.93
C ARG A 82 1.94 5.31 10.42
N GLY A 83 2.50 6.24 11.17
CA GLY A 83 2.82 6.07 12.59
C GLY A 83 1.66 6.40 13.53
N SER A 84 1.99 6.89 14.74
CA SER A 84 1.00 7.31 15.76
C SER A 84 0.01 6.17 16.10
N SER A 85 -1.29 6.47 16.19
CA SER A 85 -2.30 5.46 16.52
C SER A 85 -2.41 4.35 15.47
N GLU A 86 -2.22 4.65 14.17
CA GLU A 86 -2.21 3.61 13.12
C GLU A 86 -1.04 2.65 13.28
N GLY A 87 0.15 3.14 13.67
CA GLY A 87 1.30 2.29 13.99
C GLY A 87 1.00 1.30 15.12
N LYS A 88 0.34 1.76 16.20
CA LYS A 88 -0.05 0.91 17.33
C LYS A 88 -1.11 -0.13 16.95
N ILE A 89 -2.08 0.25 16.12
CA ILE A 89 -3.12 -0.67 15.61
C ILE A 89 -2.47 -1.75 14.73
N ARG A 90 -1.59 -1.33 13.81
CA ARG A 90 -0.86 -2.22 12.91
C ARG A 90 -0.01 -3.21 13.67
N GLN A 91 0.78 -2.75 14.65
CA GLN A 91 1.59 -3.60 15.51
C GLN A 91 0.74 -4.70 16.16
N LYS A 92 -0.33 -4.35 16.88
CA LYS A 92 -1.21 -5.34 17.52
C LYS A 92 -1.83 -6.32 16.53
N THR A 93 -2.22 -5.83 15.35
CA THR A 93 -2.79 -6.67 14.29
C THR A 93 -1.79 -7.72 13.79
N ILE A 94 -0.50 -7.36 13.70
CA ILE A 94 0.57 -8.27 13.29
C ILE A 94 0.90 -9.26 14.42
N GLU A 95 0.96 -8.77 15.67
CA GLU A 95 1.19 -9.59 16.88
C GLU A 95 0.11 -10.67 17.07
N GLU A 96 -1.13 -10.42 16.63
CA GLU A 96 -2.21 -11.42 16.60
C GLU A 96 -2.01 -12.54 15.58
N ASN A 97 -0.97 -12.45 14.75
CA ASN A 97 -0.67 -13.42 13.70
C ASN A 97 -1.84 -13.67 12.73
N ILE A 98 -2.53 -12.61 12.32
CA ILE A 98 -3.62 -12.72 11.34
C ILE A 98 -3.27 -12.11 9.98
N LEU A 99 -2.24 -11.26 9.88
CA LEU A 99 -1.77 -10.76 8.59
C LEU A 99 -1.06 -11.89 7.84
N GLU A 100 -1.53 -12.19 6.62
CA GLU A 100 -1.02 -13.30 5.81
C GLU A 100 -0.22 -12.79 4.60
N ALA A 101 -0.67 -11.72 3.94
CA ALA A 101 0.04 -11.14 2.80
C ALA A 101 -0.18 -9.62 2.65
N VAL A 102 0.83 -8.95 2.10
CA VAL A 102 0.85 -7.55 1.65
C VAL A 102 1.20 -7.55 0.16
N ILE A 103 0.27 -7.10 -0.68
CA ILE A 103 0.42 -7.16 -2.15
C ILE A 103 0.37 -5.74 -2.70
N GLY A 104 1.49 -5.22 -3.18
CA GLY A 104 1.58 -3.95 -3.88
C GLY A 104 1.01 -4.07 -5.28
N LEU A 105 0.15 -3.13 -5.65
CA LEU A 105 -0.47 -3.07 -6.97
C LEU A 105 0.17 -1.98 -7.84
N PRO A 106 0.09 -2.12 -9.18
CA PRO A 106 0.45 -1.06 -10.11
C PRO A 106 -0.21 0.29 -9.82
N ALA A 107 0.51 1.36 -10.14
CA ALA A 107 -0.05 2.71 -10.21
C ALA A 107 -1.12 2.80 -11.33
N ASN A 108 -1.92 3.87 -11.30
CA ASN A 108 -2.95 4.15 -12.33
C ASN A 108 -3.95 3.00 -12.60
N LEU A 109 -4.24 2.13 -11.63
CA LEU A 109 -5.27 1.09 -11.80
C LEU A 109 -6.69 1.59 -11.52
N PHE A 110 -6.84 2.57 -10.62
CA PHE A 110 -8.16 3.05 -10.17
C PHE A 110 -8.61 4.27 -10.96
N PHE A 111 -9.93 4.45 -11.09
CA PHE A 111 -10.48 5.66 -11.70
C PHE A 111 -10.30 6.84 -10.73
N GLY A 112 -9.85 7.97 -11.25
CA GLY A 112 -9.78 9.23 -10.49
C GLY A 112 -8.56 9.40 -9.59
N THR A 113 -7.65 8.43 -9.51
CA THR A 113 -6.36 8.59 -8.82
C THR A 113 -5.26 7.74 -9.47
N GLY A 114 -4.07 8.32 -9.62
CA GLY A 114 -2.89 7.61 -10.09
C GLY A 114 -2.10 6.91 -8.98
N ILE A 115 -2.51 7.10 -7.72
CA ILE A 115 -1.80 6.58 -6.55
C ILE A 115 -1.83 5.04 -6.57
N PRO A 116 -0.68 4.36 -6.40
CA PRO A 116 -0.64 2.92 -6.25
C PRO A 116 -1.35 2.47 -4.96
N ALA A 117 -2.04 1.35 -5.03
CA ALA A 117 -2.71 0.74 -3.90
C ALA A 117 -1.96 -0.52 -3.45
N ALA A 118 -2.38 -1.08 -2.33
CA ALA A 118 -2.00 -2.41 -1.89
C ALA A 118 -3.24 -3.22 -1.51
N ILE A 119 -3.12 -4.53 -1.51
CA ILE A 119 -4.10 -5.46 -0.93
C ILE A 119 -3.47 -6.04 0.34
N LEU A 120 -4.21 -5.96 1.44
CA LEU A 120 -3.89 -6.69 2.67
C LEU A 120 -4.79 -7.92 2.75
N ILE A 121 -4.18 -9.08 2.98
CA ILE A 121 -4.88 -10.32 3.24
C ILE A 121 -4.72 -10.69 4.71
N PHE A 122 -5.84 -10.81 5.41
CA PHE A 122 -5.87 -11.33 6.77
C PHE A 122 -6.55 -12.70 6.80
N ASN A 123 -5.99 -13.62 7.58
CA ASN A 123 -6.52 -14.95 7.81
C ASN A 123 -6.63 -15.21 9.31
N LYS A 124 -7.85 -15.27 9.83
CA LYS A 124 -8.12 -15.58 11.24
C LYS A 124 -7.88 -17.04 11.61
N GLY A 125 -7.56 -17.87 10.62
CA GLY A 125 -7.12 -19.26 10.74
C GLY A 125 -5.70 -19.50 10.26
N LYS A 126 -4.81 -18.50 10.33
CA LYS A 126 -3.42 -18.59 9.82
C LYS A 126 -2.59 -19.71 10.48
N GLY A 127 -2.97 -20.14 11.69
CA GLY A 127 -2.33 -21.25 12.39
C GLY A 127 -0.96 -20.87 12.96
N SER A 128 0.03 -21.77 12.85
CA SER A 128 1.36 -21.59 13.43
C SER A 128 2.35 -20.84 12.54
N ASN A 129 2.01 -20.58 11.27
CA ASN A 129 2.87 -19.80 10.39
C ASN A 129 2.80 -18.32 10.81
N THR A 130 3.92 -17.78 11.25
CA THR A 130 4.04 -16.37 11.67
C THR A 130 4.52 -15.46 10.55
N ASN A 131 5.04 -16.01 9.45
CA ASN A 131 5.60 -15.23 8.35
C ASN A 131 4.52 -14.48 7.57
N VAL A 132 4.92 -13.41 6.87
CA VAL A 132 4.04 -12.61 6.02
C VAL A 132 4.63 -12.56 4.62
N LEU A 133 3.80 -12.83 3.61
CA LEU A 133 4.21 -12.71 2.22
C LEU A 133 4.10 -11.26 1.75
N PHE A 134 5.17 -10.73 1.18
CA PHE A 134 5.20 -9.47 0.45
C PHE A 134 5.29 -9.77 -1.04
N ILE A 135 4.41 -9.15 -1.84
CA ILE A 135 4.47 -9.18 -3.31
C ILE A 135 4.49 -7.73 -3.81
N ASP A 136 5.42 -7.40 -4.68
CA ASP A 136 5.43 -6.16 -5.45
C ASP A 136 5.02 -6.42 -6.90
N ALA A 137 3.73 -6.26 -7.19
CA ALA A 137 3.22 -6.33 -8.55
C ALA A 137 3.26 -4.97 -9.28
N SER A 138 3.96 -3.95 -8.76
CA SER A 138 3.92 -2.59 -9.30
C SER A 138 4.37 -2.46 -10.76
N LYS A 139 5.19 -3.39 -11.24
CA LYS A 139 5.67 -3.49 -12.64
C LYS A 139 4.89 -4.49 -13.50
N HIS A 140 3.95 -5.25 -12.92
CA HIS A 140 3.20 -6.30 -13.57
C HIS A 140 1.86 -5.78 -14.07
N TYR A 141 1.87 -5.05 -15.19
CA TYR A 141 0.65 -4.50 -15.80
C TYR A 141 0.84 -4.22 -17.29
N ASP A 142 -0.27 -4.13 -18.01
CA ASP A 142 -0.29 -3.59 -19.36
C ASP A 142 -0.57 -2.08 -19.30
N ALA A 143 0.36 -1.28 -19.81
CA ALA A 143 0.19 0.16 -19.87
C ALA A 143 -0.98 0.53 -20.79
N ALA A 144 -1.86 1.39 -20.32
CA ALA A 144 -2.94 1.94 -21.14
C ALA A 144 -3.15 3.42 -20.86
N LYS A 145 -3.80 4.12 -21.81
CA LYS A 145 -3.79 5.58 -21.89
C LYS A 145 -4.30 6.30 -20.64
N ASN A 146 -5.37 5.80 -20.03
CA ASN A 146 -6.00 6.43 -18.87
C ASN A 146 -5.81 5.60 -17.59
N GLN A 147 -5.67 4.29 -17.74
CA GLN A 147 -5.54 3.35 -16.64
C GLN A 147 -4.70 2.16 -17.09
N ASN A 148 -3.82 1.71 -16.21
CA ASN A 148 -3.12 0.46 -16.39
C ASN A 148 -4.11 -0.71 -16.27
N LYS A 149 -3.77 -1.84 -16.88
CA LYS A 149 -4.59 -3.05 -16.82
C LYS A 149 -3.81 -4.18 -16.17
N LEU A 150 -4.42 -4.78 -15.17
CA LEU A 150 -3.97 -6.03 -14.59
C LEU A 150 -4.70 -7.16 -15.35
N ASN A 151 -4.02 -7.78 -16.31
CA ASN A 151 -4.57 -8.86 -17.13
C ASN A 151 -4.48 -10.21 -16.38
N ASP A 152 -5.03 -11.27 -16.98
CA ASP A 152 -5.05 -12.60 -16.37
C ASP A 152 -3.65 -13.17 -16.11
N LEU A 153 -2.65 -12.85 -16.94
CA LEU A 153 -1.27 -13.29 -16.72
C LEU A 153 -0.72 -12.71 -15.42
N HIS A 154 -0.85 -11.38 -15.24
CA HIS A 154 -0.39 -10.67 -14.05
C HIS A 154 -1.15 -11.12 -12.81
N ILE A 155 -2.47 -11.31 -12.90
CA ILE A 155 -3.31 -11.80 -11.80
C ILE A 155 -2.90 -13.22 -11.41
N ASN A 156 -2.75 -14.13 -12.38
CA ASN A 156 -2.42 -15.52 -12.11
C ASN A 156 -1.06 -15.64 -11.43
N HIS A 157 -0.05 -14.87 -11.85
CA HIS A 157 1.26 -14.86 -11.21
C HIS A 157 1.18 -14.46 -9.73
N ILE A 158 0.47 -13.38 -9.40
CA ILE A 158 0.24 -12.97 -8.00
C ILE A 158 -0.48 -14.06 -7.20
N VAL A 159 -1.53 -14.65 -7.78
CA VAL A 159 -2.35 -15.67 -7.12
C VAL A 159 -1.58 -16.96 -6.90
N GLU A 160 -0.78 -17.40 -7.87
CA GLU A 160 0.07 -18.60 -7.78
C GLU A 160 1.14 -18.44 -6.70
N THR A 161 1.81 -17.28 -6.64
CA THR A 161 2.79 -16.98 -5.58
C THR A 161 2.12 -16.97 -4.20
N TYR A 162 0.96 -16.33 -4.06
CA TYR A 162 0.20 -16.37 -2.81
C TYR A 162 -0.22 -17.79 -2.42
N ARG A 163 -0.71 -18.61 -3.37
CA ARG A 163 -1.07 -20.01 -3.10
C ARG A 163 0.15 -20.83 -2.67
N GLY A 164 1.27 -20.68 -3.37
CA GLY A 164 2.53 -21.34 -3.01
C GLY A 164 2.96 -21.03 -1.58
N PHE A 165 2.81 -19.79 -1.13
CA PHE A 165 3.05 -19.41 0.26
C PHE A 165 2.09 -20.13 1.22
N THR A 166 0.78 -20.07 0.97
CA THR A 166 -0.22 -20.71 1.85
C THR A 166 -0.11 -22.23 1.91
N GLU A 167 0.43 -22.86 0.86
CA GLU A 167 0.71 -24.30 0.79
C GLU A 167 2.05 -24.68 1.43
N GLY A 168 2.81 -23.71 1.96
CA GLY A 168 4.09 -23.95 2.62
C GLY A 168 5.25 -24.26 1.66
N LYS A 169 5.11 -23.91 0.37
CA LYS A 169 6.14 -24.15 -0.65
C LYS A 169 7.22 -23.07 -0.66
N LEU A 170 6.91 -21.89 -0.14
CA LEU A 170 7.83 -20.76 -0.08
C LEU A 170 8.53 -20.69 1.29
N GLN A 171 9.84 -20.47 1.28
CA GLN A 171 10.65 -20.30 2.48
C GLN A 171 10.84 -18.80 2.79
N ALA A 172 11.25 -18.48 4.02
CA ALA A 172 11.60 -17.11 4.39
C ALA A 172 12.74 -16.57 3.51
N GLY A 173 12.70 -15.27 3.20
CA GLY A 173 13.63 -14.60 2.30
C GLY A 173 13.05 -14.29 0.92
N VAL A 174 13.93 -14.02 -0.04
CA VAL A 174 13.57 -13.75 -1.44
C VAL A 174 13.00 -15.02 -2.06
N THR A 175 11.79 -14.92 -2.58
CA THR A 175 11.11 -16.04 -3.28
C THR A 175 11.13 -15.85 -4.79
N GLU A 176 11.08 -14.60 -5.23
CA GLU A 176 11.27 -14.18 -6.62
C GLU A 176 11.88 -12.78 -6.63
N GLU A 177 13.00 -12.62 -7.36
CA GLU A 177 13.75 -11.37 -7.45
C GLU A 177 12.87 -10.21 -7.90
N LYS A 178 12.95 -9.08 -7.19
CA LYS A 178 12.15 -7.86 -7.43
C LYS A 178 10.62 -8.06 -7.40
N PHE A 179 10.12 -9.23 -7.01
CA PHE A 179 8.69 -9.55 -7.05
C PHE A 179 8.13 -10.00 -5.72
N SER A 180 8.77 -10.92 -4.99
CA SER A 180 8.20 -11.44 -3.75
C SER A 180 9.21 -11.85 -2.70
N TYR A 181 8.86 -11.59 -1.44
CA TYR A 181 9.66 -11.86 -0.26
C TYR A 181 8.78 -12.42 0.87
N VAL A 182 9.24 -13.43 1.58
CA VAL A 182 8.56 -13.96 2.78
C VAL A 182 9.30 -13.45 4.00
N ALA A 183 8.70 -12.50 4.71
CA ALA A 183 9.30 -11.92 5.90
C ALA A 183 8.94 -12.70 7.15
N THR A 184 9.92 -12.88 8.04
CA THR A 184 9.67 -13.44 9.37
C THR A 184 9.03 -12.40 10.29
N PHE A 185 8.44 -12.87 11.38
CA PHE A 185 7.89 -11.95 12.39
C PHE A 185 8.99 -11.07 13.00
N GLU A 186 10.18 -11.64 13.23
CA GLU A 186 11.34 -10.95 13.79
C GLU A 186 11.79 -9.81 12.87
N GLU A 187 11.90 -10.06 11.56
CA GLU A 187 12.24 -9.02 10.57
C GLU A 187 11.22 -7.88 10.54
N ILE A 188 9.93 -8.20 10.67
CA ILE A 188 8.87 -7.19 10.73
C ILE A 188 8.97 -6.36 12.02
N GLN A 189 9.31 -7.00 13.14
CA GLN A 189 9.53 -6.33 14.42
C GLN A 189 10.75 -5.41 14.36
N GLU A 190 11.87 -5.86 13.78
CA GLU A 190 13.07 -5.05 13.54
C GLU A 190 12.78 -3.82 12.65
N ASN A 191 11.81 -3.95 11.74
CA ASN A 191 11.31 -2.86 10.91
C ASN A 191 10.24 -1.98 11.61
N ASP A 192 10.11 -2.04 12.94
CA ASP A 192 9.10 -1.29 13.71
C ASP A 192 7.66 -1.52 13.21
N PHE A 193 7.35 -2.76 12.80
CA PHE A 193 6.07 -3.15 12.20
C PHE A 193 5.72 -2.35 10.95
N ASN A 194 6.71 -1.78 10.26
CA ASN A 194 6.53 -1.06 9.01
C ASN A 194 6.37 -2.06 7.86
N LEU A 195 5.23 -2.03 7.17
CA LEU A 195 4.91 -2.93 6.07
C LEU A 195 5.21 -2.32 4.69
N ASN A 196 5.99 -1.25 4.62
CA ASN A 196 6.34 -0.63 3.34
C ASN A 196 7.11 -1.65 2.48
N ILE A 197 6.57 -1.97 1.31
CA ILE A 197 7.01 -3.10 0.48
C ILE A 197 8.49 -3.04 0.10
N PRO A 198 9.07 -1.87 -0.26
CA PRO A 198 10.50 -1.75 -0.57
C PRO A 198 11.47 -2.08 0.57
N ARG A 199 10.97 -2.31 1.80
CA ARG A 199 11.79 -2.82 2.92
C ARG A 199 12.05 -4.32 2.85
N TYR A 200 11.24 -5.04 2.07
CA TYR A 200 11.24 -6.49 1.99
C TYR A 200 11.52 -6.98 0.57
N VAL A 201 10.93 -6.32 -0.43
CA VAL A 201 11.18 -6.60 -1.84
C VAL A 201 12.11 -5.53 -2.37
N ASP A 202 13.37 -5.89 -2.62
CA ASP A 202 14.32 -4.98 -3.25
C ASP A 202 13.99 -4.86 -4.74
N THR A 203 13.46 -3.71 -5.13
CA THR A 203 13.17 -3.36 -6.52
C THR A 203 14.17 -2.37 -7.10
N PHE A 204 15.27 -2.10 -6.39
CA PHE A 204 16.30 -1.20 -6.88
C PHE A 204 16.89 -1.74 -8.18
N GLU A 205 17.08 -0.84 -9.13
CA GLU A 205 17.84 -1.12 -10.35
C GLU A 205 19.09 -0.26 -10.27
N GLU A 206 20.27 -0.88 -10.31
CA GLU A 206 21.51 -0.11 -10.46
C GLU A 206 21.40 0.73 -11.73
N GLU A 207 21.47 2.05 -11.59
CA GLU A 207 21.54 2.94 -12.74
C GLU A 207 22.80 2.61 -13.52
N ALA A 208 22.67 2.53 -14.85
CA ALA A 208 23.82 2.32 -15.72
C ALA A 208 24.87 3.41 -15.43
N GLU A 209 26.15 3.01 -15.35
CA GLU A 209 27.24 3.96 -15.15
C GLU A 209 27.16 5.07 -16.20
N VAL A 210 27.04 6.30 -15.74
CA VAL A 210 26.96 7.47 -16.61
C VAL A 210 28.33 7.69 -17.25
N ASP A 211 28.39 7.67 -18.59
CA ASP A 211 29.58 8.11 -19.32
C ASP A 211 29.75 9.63 -19.13
N ILE A 212 30.56 10.00 -18.15
CA ILE A 212 30.86 11.40 -17.81
C ILE A 212 31.40 12.16 -19.03
N ALA A 213 32.16 11.50 -19.92
CA ALA A 213 32.70 12.16 -21.11
C ALA A 213 31.62 12.44 -22.16
N ALA A 214 30.65 11.54 -22.31
CA ALA A 214 29.49 11.77 -23.17
C ALA A 214 28.61 12.91 -22.63
N VAL A 215 28.32 12.91 -21.34
CA VAL A 215 27.53 13.97 -20.68
C VAL A 215 28.24 15.33 -20.78
N GLN A 216 29.55 15.37 -20.56
CA GLN A 216 30.33 16.62 -20.71
C GLN A 216 30.22 17.19 -22.13
N LYS A 217 30.29 16.34 -23.17
CA LYS A 217 30.11 16.76 -24.57
C LYS A 217 28.71 17.31 -24.82
N GLU A 218 27.70 16.66 -24.25
CA GLU A 218 26.30 17.08 -24.38
C GLU A 218 26.05 18.43 -23.70
N ILE A 219 26.62 18.65 -22.50
CA ILE A 219 26.58 19.94 -21.81
C ILE A 219 27.17 21.06 -22.67
N VAL A 220 28.38 20.86 -23.20
CA VAL A 220 29.05 21.87 -24.05
C VAL A 220 28.23 22.18 -25.31
N LYS A 221 27.61 21.16 -25.90
CA LYS A 221 26.72 21.33 -27.06
C LYS A 221 25.49 22.17 -26.69
N LEU A 222 24.81 21.83 -25.61
CA LEU A 222 23.61 22.53 -25.13
C LEU A 222 23.92 23.98 -24.74
N GLU A 223 25.08 24.26 -24.15
CA GLU A 223 25.51 25.63 -23.85
C GLU A 223 25.71 26.47 -25.12
N SER A 224 26.25 25.85 -26.18
CA SER A 224 26.38 26.51 -27.50
C SER A 224 25.02 26.82 -28.10
N GLU A 225 24.12 25.83 -28.12
CA GLU A 225 22.75 25.99 -28.64
C GLU A 225 21.96 27.04 -27.84
N LEU A 226 22.10 27.06 -26.50
CA LEU A 226 21.50 28.07 -25.63
C LEU A 226 21.97 29.48 -25.99
N LYS A 227 23.28 29.63 -26.23
CA LYS A 227 23.88 30.93 -26.58
C LYS A 227 23.39 31.43 -27.94
N GLU A 228 23.24 30.54 -28.91
CA GLU A 228 22.66 30.86 -30.22
C GLU A 228 21.20 31.29 -30.08
N GLY A 229 20.38 30.53 -29.33
CA GLY A 229 18.98 30.88 -29.07
C GLY A 229 18.82 32.22 -28.33
N GLN A 230 19.69 32.52 -27.37
CA GLN A 230 19.71 33.81 -26.68
C GLN A 230 20.06 34.97 -27.62
N ALA A 231 21.03 34.79 -28.50
CA ALA A 231 21.41 35.80 -29.49
C ALA A 231 20.28 36.07 -30.51
N GLU A 232 19.53 35.03 -30.88
CA GLU A 232 18.37 35.15 -31.74
C GLU A 232 17.21 35.88 -31.04
N MET A 233 16.93 35.54 -29.77
CA MET A 233 15.95 36.24 -28.95
C MET A 233 16.28 37.73 -28.78
N GLU A 234 17.55 38.09 -28.57
CA GLU A 234 17.98 39.49 -28.46
C GLU A 234 17.77 40.30 -29.75
N LYS A 235 17.83 39.66 -30.92
CA LYS A 235 17.49 40.33 -32.19
C LYS A 235 16.01 40.68 -32.24
N TYR A 236 15.13 39.73 -31.91
CA TYR A 236 13.69 39.94 -31.91
C TYR A 236 13.23 40.98 -30.88
N LEU A 237 13.95 41.15 -29.76
CA LEU A 237 13.64 42.15 -28.73
C LEU A 237 14.08 43.58 -29.11
N LYS A 238 14.88 43.76 -30.19
CA LYS A 238 15.34 45.07 -30.67
C LYS A 238 14.60 45.57 -31.92
N GLU A 239 13.74 44.74 -32.52
CA GLU A 239 12.71 45.13 -33.49
C GLU A 239 11.45 45.64 -32.78
#